data_AF-A0A8W8MWI5-F1
#
_entry.id   AF-A0A8W8MWI5-F1
#
_cell.length_a   1.000
_cell.length_b   1.000
_cell.length_c   1.000
_cell.angle_alpha   90.00
_cell.angle_beta   90.00
_cell.angle_gamma   90.00
#
_symmetry.space_group_name_H-M   'P 1'
#
loop_
_entity.id
_entity.type
_entity.pdbx_description
1 polymer ?
#
loop_
_entity_poly.entity_id
_entity_poly.type
_entity_poly.pdbx_seq_one_letter_code
_entity_poly.pdbx_strand_id
1 'polypeptide(L)'
;ADFTNCFRCLSRLPLPGSPDFEERLQEVTEYLLSQCSTVEELKKEYRPRMNPRQFQMIMMLMESNPQLAPALGRGFAAFSQEIERLEKSKELENVTDEDKKKENQAMWTAWLKTYVERLKKEADKVTDLTAANQRRKEVMNMTNPRFILRNYIAQNAIDAAEKGDFSEVRRVLEILQTPYSEDLDFGSLSQATAETSPPAATEDTSNSVESRTFVGQCYDGKPPSWSTDLRVT
;
A
#
# COMPACT_ATOMS: atom_id res chain seq x y z
N ALA A 1 5.70 2.48 -1.56
CA ALA A 1 4.85 3.00 -0.48
C ALA A 1 3.41 2.99 -0.93
N ASP A 2 2.48 2.84 -0.01
CA ASP A 2 1.05 2.86 -0.30
C ASP A 2 0.56 4.30 -0.52
N PHE A 3 0.06 4.58 -1.73
CA PHE A 3 -0.34 5.93 -2.13
C PHE A 3 -1.43 6.51 -1.23
N THR A 4 -2.45 5.73 -0.86
CA THR A 4 -3.58 6.21 -0.06
C THR A 4 -3.10 6.76 1.29
N ASN A 5 -2.27 5.98 1.98
CA ASN A 5 -1.73 6.35 3.29
C ASN A 5 -0.74 7.52 3.17
N CYS A 6 0.09 7.53 2.12
CA CYS A 6 1.03 8.62 1.86
C CYS A 6 0.32 9.95 1.57
N PHE A 7 -0.70 9.98 0.72
CA PHE A 7 -1.43 11.22 0.45
C PHE A 7 -2.21 11.71 1.67
N ARG A 8 -2.80 10.77 2.43
CA ARG A 8 -3.54 11.11 3.64
C ARG A 8 -2.63 11.68 4.72
N CYS A 9 -1.41 11.18 4.88
CA CYS A 9 -0.49 11.72 5.90
C CYS A 9 -0.07 13.17 5.62
N LEU A 10 -0.10 13.64 4.37
CA LEU A 10 0.21 15.02 4.02
C LEU A 10 -0.82 16.04 4.54
N SER A 11 -2.04 15.60 4.90
CA SER A 11 -3.04 16.44 5.56
C SER A 11 -2.65 16.82 6.99
N ARG A 12 -1.72 16.06 7.59
CA ARG A 12 -1.18 16.30 8.94
C ARG A 12 -0.12 17.39 8.96
N LEU A 13 0.45 17.73 7.79
CA LEU A 13 1.45 18.78 7.68
C LEU A 13 0.75 20.16 7.64
N PRO A 14 0.97 21.03 8.63
CA PRO A 14 0.41 22.37 8.60
C PRO A 14 1.13 23.26 7.58
N LEU A 15 0.59 24.44 7.34
CA LEU A 15 1.22 25.46 6.51
C LEU A 15 2.51 25.97 7.18
N PRO A 16 3.56 26.26 6.38
CA PRO A 16 4.80 26.85 6.86
C PRO A 16 4.54 28.15 7.65
N GLY A 17 5.20 28.32 8.79
CA GLY A 17 4.98 29.43 9.72
C GLY A 17 4.10 29.08 10.92
N SER A 18 3.49 27.89 10.93
CA SER A 18 2.84 27.33 12.13
C SER A 18 3.91 26.93 13.18
N PRO A 19 3.65 27.05 14.49
CA PRO A 19 4.64 26.78 15.54
C PRO A 19 5.17 25.34 15.50
N ASP A 20 4.29 24.38 15.22
CA ASP A 20 4.61 22.94 15.23
C ASP A 20 5.06 22.43 13.84
N PHE A 21 5.33 23.32 12.88
CA PHE A 21 5.54 22.93 11.48
C PHE A 21 6.73 21.98 11.30
N GLU A 22 7.88 22.28 11.92
CA GLU A 22 9.09 21.47 11.77
C GLU A 22 8.95 20.09 12.43
N GLU A 23 8.31 20.04 13.61
CA GLU A 23 8.00 18.78 14.30
C GLU A 23 7.08 17.91 13.44
N ARG A 24 5.99 18.48 12.91
CA ARG A 24 5.07 17.77 12.00
C ARG A 24 5.71 17.33 10.70
N LEU A 25 6.64 18.13 10.16
CA LEU A 25 7.40 17.77 8.98
C LEU A 25 8.30 16.56 9.25
N GLN A 26 8.95 16.52 10.41
CA GLN A 26 9.74 15.38 10.84
C GLN A 26 8.87 14.12 11.02
N GLU A 27 7.76 14.22 11.74
CA GLU A 27 6.81 13.11 11.93
C GLU A 27 6.29 12.55 10.60
N VAL A 28 5.90 13.41 9.66
CA VAL A 28 5.43 13.00 8.33
C VAL A 28 6.55 12.33 7.55
N THR A 29 7.78 12.84 7.63
CA THR A 29 8.95 12.24 6.96
C THR A 29 9.22 10.84 7.52
N GLU A 30 9.25 10.70 8.84
CA GLU A 30 9.45 9.40 9.52
C GLU A 30 8.33 8.41 9.16
N TYR A 31 7.08 8.86 9.14
CA TYR A 31 5.96 8.05 8.70
C TYR A 31 6.13 7.58 7.25
N LEU A 32 6.43 8.48 6.31
CA LEU A 32 6.63 8.12 4.90
C LEU A 32 7.79 7.12 4.72
N LEU A 33 8.88 7.27 5.49
CA LEU A 33 9.98 6.31 5.49
C LEU A 33 9.59 4.96 6.07
N SER A 34 8.74 4.93 7.11
CA SER A 34 8.20 3.68 7.66
C SER A 34 7.35 2.91 6.64
N GLN A 35 6.74 3.60 5.67
CA GLN A 35 5.92 3.00 4.60
C GLN A 35 6.75 2.52 3.39
N CYS A 36 8.07 2.75 3.39
CA CYS A 36 8.94 2.27 2.33
C CYS A 36 9.22 0.76 2.47
N SER A 37 9.38 0.08 1.34
CA SER A 37 9.70 -1.35 1.31
C SER A 37 11.15 -1.59 1.72
N THR A 38 11.40 -2.70 2.42
CA THR A 38 12.78 -3.13 2.74
C THR A 38 13.45 -3.76 1.52
N VAL A 39 14.78 -3.92 1.54
CA VAL A 39 15.49 -4.59 0.45
C VAL A 39 15.07 -6.06 0.37
N GLU A 40 14.78 -6.72 1.48
CA GLU A 40 14.26 -8.09 1.48
C GLU A 40 12.88 -8.20 0.79
N GLU A 41 11.97 -7.26 1.09
CA GLU A 41 10.65 -7.18 0.44
C GLU A 41 10.79 -6.94 -1.07
N LEU A 42 11.69 -6.03 -1.47
CA LEU A 42 11.99 -5.75 -2.88
C LEU A 42 12.62 -6.97 -3.57
N LYS A 43 13.58 -7.64 -2.92
CA LYS A 43 14.17 -8.88 -3.44
C LYS A 43 13.11 -9.95 -3.68
N LYS A 44 12.15 -10.11 -2.75
CA LYS A 44 11.01 -11.03 -2.93
C LYS A 44 10.15 -10.62 -4.13
N GLU A 45 9.85 -9.33 -4.29
CA GLU A 45 9.02 -8.80 -5.37
C GLU A 45 9.65 -9.00 -6.76
N TYR A 46 10.95 -8.74 -6.88
CA TYR A 46 11.69 -8.84 -8.14
C TYR A 46 12.29 -10.24 -8.38
N ARG A 47 11.86 -11.28 -7.67
CA ARG A 47 12.29 -12.66 -7.95
C ARG A 47 11.85 -13.11 -9.35
N PRO A 48 12.77 -13.66 -10.16
CA PRO A 48 12.44 -14.21 -11.48
C PRO A 48 11.29 -15.22 -11.38
N ARG A 49 10.31 -15.09 -12.28
CA ARG A 49 9.11 -15.92 -12.34
C ARG A 49 9.14 -16.89 -13.51
N MET A 50 9.89 -16.57 -14.56
CA MET A 50 9.97 -17.41 -15.76
C MET A 50 10.93 -18.58 -15.55
N ASN A 51 10.58 -19.75 -16.09
CA ASN A 51 11.49 -20.89 -16.10
C ASN A 51 12.76 -20.53 -16.89
N PRO A 52 13.98 -20.78 -16.37
CA PRO A 52 15.24 -20.43 -17.05
C PRO A 52 15.36 -20.96 -18.48
N ARG A 53 14.85 -22.16 -18.76
CA ARG A 53 14.88 -22.73 -20.12
C ARG A 53 13.97 -21.99 -21.09
N GLN A 54 12.78 -21.61 -20.62
CA GLN A 54 11.83 -20.82 -21.43
C GLN A 54 12.41 -19.43 -21.72
N PHE A 55 13.02 -18.81 -20.71
CA PHE A 55 13.68 -17.52 -20.86
C PHE A 55 14.82 -17.59 -21.90
N GLN A 56 15.71 -18.58 -21.79
CA GLN A 56 16.80 -18.78 -22.76
C GLN A 56 16.28 -19.04 -24.17
N MET A 57 15.23 -19.85 -24.32
CA MET A 57 14.63 -20.12 -25.63
C MET A 57 14.09 -18.85 -26.27
N ILE A 58 13.38 -18.00 -25.51
CA ILE A 58 12.87 -16.71 -26.01
C ILE A 58 14.02 -15.76 -26.35
N MET A 59 15.06 -15.72 -25.52
CA MET A 59 16.25 -14.89 -25.77
C MET A 59 16.96 -15.29 -27.09
N MET A 60 17.15 -16.59 -27.32
CA MET A 60 17.72 -17.10 -28.58
C MET A 60 16.84 -16.81 -29.79
N LEU A 61 15.52 -16.90 -29.66
CA LEU A 61 14.58 -16.54 -30.73
C LEU A 61 14.67 -15.05 -31.08
N MET A 62 14.86 -14.18 -30.07
CA MET A 62 15.03 -12.75 -30.26
C MET A 62 16.34 -12.38 -30.95
N GLU A 63 17.43 -13.05 -30.57
CA GLU A 63 18.75 -12.85 -31.21
C GLU A 63 18.75 -13.31 -32.66
N SER A 64 18.05 -14.41 -32.96
CA SER A 64 18.00 -14.99 -34.30
C SER A 64 16.98 -14.31 -35.23
N ASN A 65 15.83 -13.86 -34.72
CA ASN A 65 14.83 -13.19 -35.54
C ASN A 65 13.97 -12.18 -34.75
N PRO A 66 14.45 -10.94 -34.58
CA PRO A 66 13.77 -9.92 -33.78
C PRO A 66 12.41 -9.48 -34.35
N GLN A 67 12.14 -9.74 -35.64
CA GLN A 67 10.84 -9.42 -36.26
C GLN A 67 9.69 -10.31 -35.76
N LEU A 68 9.97 -11.38 -35.01
CA LEU A 68 8.96 -12.23 -34.40
C LEU A 68 8.39 -11.67 -33.09
N ALA A 69 8.97 -10.60 -32.54
CA ALA A 69 8.50 -9.98 -31.29
C ALA A 69 7.00 -9.58 -31.32
N PRO A 70 6.46 -8.98 -32.40
CA PRO A 70 5.03 -8.69 -32.50
C PRO A 70 4.16 -9.95 -32.57
N ALA A 71 4.67 -11.04 -33.15
CA ALA A 71 3.96 -12.32 -33.27
C ALA A 71 3.85 -13.06 -31.92
N LEU A 72 4.80 -12.84 -31.01
CA LEU A 72 4.76 -13.34 -29.63
C LEU A 72 3.76 -12.59 -28.75
N GLY A 73 3.33 -11.39 -29.16
CA GLY A 73 2.26 -10.61 -28.51
C GLY A 73 2.44 -10.48 -27.00
N ARG A 74 1.46 -11.00 -26.23
CA ARG A 74 1.48 -10.98 -24.75
C ARG A 74 2.71 -11.69 -24.15
N GLY A 75 3.24 -12.72 -24.82
CA GLY A 75 4.45 -13.41 -24.38
C GLY A 75 5.69 -12.52 -24.43
N PHE A 76 5.77 -11.62 -25.41
CA PHE A 76 6.87 -10.67 -25.51
C PHE A 76 6.80 -9.59 -24.43
N ALA A 77 5.61 -9.04 -24.13
CA ALA A 77 5.44 -8.08 -23.04
C ALA A 77 5.81 -8.69 -21.68
N ALA A 78 5.42 -9.95 -21.43
CA ALA A 78 5.81 -10.68 -20.24
C ALA A 78 7.34 -10.92 -20.18
N PHE A 79 7.98 -11.20 -21.32
CA PHE A 79 9.43 -11.35 -21.41
C PHE A 79 10.18 -10.04 -21.14
N SER A 80 9.72 -8.90 -21.69
CA SER A 80 10.32 -7.60 -21.40
C SER A 80 10.23 -7.23 -19.92
N GLN A 81 9.08 -7.48 -19.28
CA GLN A 81 8.93 -7.31 -17.84
C GLN A 81 9.85 -8.24 -17.05
N GLU A 82 10.11 -9.45 -17.55
CA GLU A 82 11.02 -10.40 -16.91
C GLU A 82 12.49 -9.95 -17.01
N ILE A 83 12.89 -9.30 -18.11
CA ILE A 83 14.22 -8.67 -18.24
C ILE A 83 14.38 -7.57 -17.19
N GLU A 84 13.44 -6.63 -17.13
CA GLU A 84 13.48 -5.52 -16.16
C GLU A 84 13.54 -6.06 -14.72
N ARG A 85 12.77 -7.11 -14.44
CA ARG A 85 12.78 -7.79 -13.15
C ARG A 85 14.15 -8.40 -12.82
N LEU A 86 14.80 -9.06 -13.78
CA LEU A 86 16.13 -9.65 -13.61
C LEU A 86 17.20 -8.58 -13.36
N GLU A 87 17.16 -7.47 -14.10
CA GLU A 87 18.06 -6.33 -13.91
C GLU A 87 17.90 -5.77 -12.49
N LYS A 88 16.67 -5.49 -12.06
CA LYS A 88 16.37 -5.03 -10.70
C LYS A 88 16.81 -6.02 -9.63
N SER A 89 16.60 -7.32 -9.85
CA SER A 89 17.07 -8.35 -8.91
C SER A 89 18.58 -8.31 -8.72
N LYS A 90 19.35 -8.15 -9.80
CA LYS A 90 20.82 -8.04 -9.74
C LYS A 90 21.29 -6.75 -9.08
N GLU A 91 20.61 -5.63 -9.35
CA GLU A 91 20.88 -4.37 -8.64
C GLU A 91 20.68 -4.54 -7.13
N LEU A 92 19.57 -5.14 -6.73
CA LEU A 92 19.21 -5.34 -5.32
C LEU A 92 20.13 -6.32 -4.59
N GLU A 93 20.81 -7.25 -5.26
CA GLU A 93 21.78 -8.15 -4.64
C GLU A 93 22.93 -7.39 -3.96
N ASN A 94 23.37 -6.29 -4.56
CA ASN A 94 24.51 -5.50 -4.08
C ASN A 94 24.12 -4.35 -3.14
N VAL A 95 22.82 -4.06 -2.99
CA VAL A 95 22.32 -2.95 -2.18
C VAL A 95 22.05 -3.42 -0.75
N THR A 96 22.52 -2.63 0.22
CA THR A 96 22.20 -2.85 1.64
C THR A 96 20.91 -2.11 2.04
N ASP A 97 20.24 -2.58 3.10
CA ASP A 97 19.05 -1.91 3.64
C ASP A 97 19.35 -0.46 4.06
N GLU A 98 20.53 -0.20 4.62
CA GLU A 98 20.94 1.13 5.03
C GLU A 98 21.14 2.08 3.84
N ASP A 99 21.74 1.59 2.74
CA ASP A 99 21.89 2.38 1.52
C ASP A 99 20.52 2.72 0.93
N LYS A 100 19.60 1.73 0.90
CA LYS A 100 18.26 1.96 0.38
C LYS A 100 17.45 2.92 1.26
N LYS A 101 17.60 2.83 2.58
CA LYS A 101 16.97 3.77 3.52
C LYS A 101 17.47 5.19 3.31
N LYS A 102 18.79 5.39 3.13
CA LYS A 102 19.38 6.71 2.83
C LYS A 102 18.89 7.26 1.49
N GLU A 103 18.83 6.42 0.46
CA GLU A 103 18.30 6.79 -0.85
C GLU A 103 16.83 7.26 -0.74
N ASN A 104 15.98 6.46 -0.09
CA ASN A 104 14.58 6.80 0.14
C ASN A 104 14.44 8.09 0.96
N GLN A 105 15.27 8.29 1.99
CA GLN A 105 15.30 9.51 2.79
C GLN A 105 15.66 10.73 1.94
N ALA A 106 16.69 10.63 1.08
CA ALA A 106 17.07 11.71 0.19
C ALA A 106 15.94 12.06 -0.79
N MET A 107 15.30 11.04 -1.39
CA MET A 107 14.18 11.23 -2.31
C MET A 107 12.98 11.90 -1.65
N TRP A 108 12.55 11.39 -0.49
CA TRP A 108 11.42 11.97 0.25
C TRP A 108 11.73 13.38 0.75
N THR A 109 12.93 13.63 1.24
CA THR A 109 13.34 14.97 1.70
C THR A 109 13.33 15.95 0.54
N ALA A 110 13.85 15.57 -0.63
CA ALA A 110 13.83 16.40 -1.83
C ALA A 110 12.40 16.71 -2.29
N TRP A 111 11.54 15.70 -2.34
CA TRP A 111 10.14 15.87 -2.73
C TRP A 111 9.35 16.73 -1.72
N LEU A 112 9.53 16.47 -0.42
CA LEU A 112 8.90 17.26 0.65
C LEU A 112 9.34 18.71 0.61
N LYS A 113 10.61 18.99 0.30
CA LYS A 113 11.08 20.37 0.10
C LYS A 113 10.28 21.09 -1.00
N THR A 114 10.10 20.45 -2.15
CA THR A 114 9.28 21.01 -3.24
C THR A 114 7.82 21.20 -2.81
N TYR A 115 7.26 20.25 -2.06
CA TYR A 115 5.91 20.35 -1.53
C TYR A 115 5.77 21.51 -0.53
N VAL A 116 6.73 21.69 0.38
CA VAL A 116 6.77 22.79 1.33
C VAL A 116 6.90 24.14 0.62
N GLU A 117 7.71 24.26 -0.42
CA GLU A 117 7.79 25.48 -1.26
C GLU A 117 6.43 25.81 -1.90
N ARG A 118 5.68 24.78 -2.31
CA ARG A 118 4.31 24.96 -2.80
C ARG A 118 3.35 25.39 -1.69
N LEU A 119 3.50 24.90 -0.46
CA LEU A 119 2.69 25.32 0.70
C LEU A 119 2.99 26.75 1.13
N LYS A 120 4.25 27.21 1.04
CA LYS A 120 4.61 28.61 1.34
C LYS A 120 3.78 29.59 0.52
N LYS A 121 3.60 29.33 -0.77
CA LYS A 121 2.75 30.15 -1.67
C LYS A 121 1.26 30.21 -1.25
N GLU A 122 0.78 29.24 -0.50
CA GLU A 122 -0.56 29.27 0.11
C GLU A 122 -0.54 30.05 1.42
N ALA A 123 0.46 29.83 2.27
CA ALA A 123 0.63 30.54 3.53
C ALA A 123 0.74 32.06 3.31
N ASP A 124 1.50 32.50 2.30
CA ASP A 124 1.71 33.92 1.97
C ASP A 124 0.41 34.67 1.61
N LYS A 125 -0.66 33.95 1.23
CA LYS A 125 -1.95 34.53 0.81
C LYS A 125 -2.96 34.64 1.94
N VAL A 126 -2.62 34.17 3.13
CA VAL A 126 -3.56 33.99 4.23
C VAL A 126 -3.09 34.80 5.45
N THR A 127 -4.04 35.45 6.12
CA THR A 127 -3.77 36.21 7.35
C THR A 127 -3.89 35.35 8.61
N ASP A 128 -4.82 34.39 8.62
CA ASP A 128 -5.04 33.44 9.72
C ASP A 128 -4.60 32.02 9.32
N LEU A 129 -3.40 31.63 9.73
CA LEU A 129 -2.84 30.30 9.45
C LEU A 129 -3.66 29.18 10.09
N THR A 130 -4.26 29.40 11.26
CA THR A 130 -5.01 28.37 11.99
C THR A 130 -6.27 28.00 11.22
N ALA A 131 -7.05 28.99 10.79
CA ALA A 131 -8.24 28.77 9.98
C ALA A 131 -7.92 28.13 8.62
N ALA A 132 -6.82 28.54 7.98
CA ALA A 132 -6.42 27.95 6.70
C ALA A 132 -5.92 26.51 6.85
N ASN A 133 -5.17 26.18 7.90
CA ASN A 133 -4.77 24.81 8.20
C ASN A 133 -5.98 23.90 8.39
N GLN A 134 -6.96 24.35 9.17
CA GLN A 134 -8.18 23.60 9.42
C GLN A 134 -8.94 23.35 8.10
N ARG A 135 -9.18 24.41 7.32
CA ARG A 135 -9.85 24.29 6.02
C ARG A 135 -9.10 23.38 5.05
N ARG A 136 -7.77 23.48 5.01
CA ARG A 136 -6.92 22.63 4.18
C ARG A 136 -7.07 21.16 4.55
N LYS A 137 -6.97 20.85 5.84
CA LYS A 137 -7.12 19.48 6.36
C LYS A 137 -8.49 18.91 6.01
N GLU A 138 -9.56 19.68 6.21
CA GLU A 138 -10.92 19.29 5.84
C GLU A 138 -11.04 18.96 4.34
N VAL A 139 -10.58 19.85 3.46
CA VAL A 139 -10.63 19.61 2.01
C VAL A 139 -9.83 18.38 1.61
N MET A 140 -8.63 18.20 2.18
CA MET A 140 -7.81 17.02 1.90
C MET A 140 -8.48 15.73 2.38
N ASN A 141 -9.07 15.73 3.58
CA ASN A 141 -9.76 14.56 4.15
C ASN A 141 -11.04 14.20 3.41
N MET A 142 -11.77 15.19 2.88
CA MET A 142 -12.95 14.96 2.04
C MET A 142 -12.63 14.44 0.64
N THR A 143 -11.42 14.71 0.14
CA THR A 143 -11.00 14.31 -1.22
C THR A 143 -10.20 13.02 -1.22
N ASN A 144 -9.42 12.76 -0.18
CA ASN A 144 -8.56 11.58 -0.05
C ASN A 144 -9.22 10.53 0.86
N PRO A 145 -9.72 9.41 0.30
CA PRO A 145 -10.37 8.38 1.11
C PRO A 145 -9.39 7.79 2.13
N ARG A 146 -9.90 7.45 3.32
CA ARG A 146 -9.17 6.65 4.31
C ARG A 146 -9.15 5.21 3.85
N PHE A 147 -10.30 4.74 3.40
CA PHE A 147 -10.54 3.35 3.11
C PHE A 147 -10.76 3.12 1.60
N ILE A 148 -9.94 2.25 1.05
CA ILE A 148 -10.06 1.67 -0.29
C ILE A 148 -10.14 0.13 -0.18
N LEU A 149 -10.76 -0.50 -1.18
CA LEU A 149 -10.79 -1.96 -1.28
C LEU A 149 -9.44 -2.47 -1.80
N ARG A 150 -8.53 -2.80 -0.88
CA ARG A 150 -7.23 -3.41 -1.21
C ARG A 150 -7.43 -4.89 -1.54
N ASN A 151 -6.67 -5.41 -2.50
CA ASN A 151 -6.80 -6.82 -2.92
C ASN A 151 -6.69 -7.82 -1.76
N TYR A 152 -5.79 -7.58 -0.79
CA TYR A 152 -5.67 -8.49 0.36
C TYR A 152 -6.87 -8.43 1.31
N ILE A 153 -7.53 -7.28 1.42
CA ILE A 153 -8.76 -7.13 2.19
C ILE A 153 -9.90 -7.87 1.48
N ALA A 154 -9.99 -7.72 0.16
CA ALA A 154 -10.95 -8.46 -0.65
C ALA A 154 -10.73 -9.97 -0.54
N GLN A 155 -9.49 -10.45 -0.64
CA GLN A 155 -9.17 -11.88 -0.54
C GLN A 155 -9.54 -12.44 0.84
N ASN A 156 -9.25 -11.72 1.92
CA ASN A 156 -9.65 -12.15 3.26
C ASN A 156 -11.17 -12.30 3.40
N ALA A 157 -11.93 -11.35 2.84
CA ALA A 157 -13.38 -11.40 2.85
C ALA A 157 -13.92 -12.57 2.02
N ILE A 158 -13.28 -12.90 0.88
CA ILE A 158 -13.59 -14.08 0.07
C ILE A 158 -13.30 -15.37 0.85
N ASP A 159 -12.10 -15.50 1.43
CA ASP A 159 -11.67 -16.68 2.20
C ASP A 159 -12.60 -16.96 3.40
N ALA A 160 -13.13 -15.91 4.05
CA ALA A 160 -14.10 -16.04 5.15
C ALA A 160 -15.48 -16.46 4.64
N ALA A 161 -15.96 -15.85 3.56
CA ALA A 161 -17.25 -16.18 2.95
C ALA A 161 -17.29 -17.62 2.42
N GLU A 162 -16.20 -18.12 1.85
CA GLU A 162 -16.07 -19.52 1.42
C GLU A 162 -16.20 -20.52 2.59
N LYS A 163 -15.85 -20.09 3.81
CA LYS A 163 -16.03 -20.87 5.05
C LYS A 163 -17.40 -20.67 5.70
N GLY A 164 -18.30 -19.92 5.06
CA GLY A 164 -19.63 -19.60 5.55
C GLY A 164 -19.70 -18.37 6.47
N ASP A 165 -18.59 -17.67 6.71
CA ASP A 165 -18.57 -16.44 7.52
C ASP A 165 -18.64 -15.18 6.64
N PHE A 166 -19.82 -14.57 6.58
CA PHE A 166 -20.08 -13.33 5.85
C PHE A 166 -19.85 -12.06 6.68
N SER A 167 -19.39 -12.16 7.93
CA SER A 167 -19.15 -11.00 8.80
C SER A 167 -18.07 -10.07 8.23
N GLU A 168 -16.99 -10.63 7.70
CA GLU A 168 -15.89 -9.90 7.05
C GLU A 168 -16.38 -9.09 5.85
N VAL A 169 -17.19 -9.69 4.98
CA VAL A 169 -17.77 -9.02 3.80
C VAL A 169 -18.64 -7.85 4.21
N ARG A 170 -19.52 -8.05 5.21
CA ARG A 170 -20.39 -6.98 5.72
C ARG A 170 -19.59 -5.82 6.31
N ARG A 171 -18.53 -6.12 7.07
CA ARG A 171 -17.64 -5.09 7.64
C ARG A 171 -16.95 -4.27 6.56
N VAL A 172 -16.37 -4.93 5.56
CA VAL A 172 -15.70 -4.24 4.45
C VAL A 172 -16.70 -3.37 3.70
N LEU A 173 -17.93 -3.85 3.48
CA LEU A 173 -18.99 -3.06 2.83
C LEU A 173 -19.36 -1.82 3.65
N GLU A 174 -19.57 -1.94 4.95
CA GLU A 174 -19.92 -0.84 5.85
C GLU A 174 -18.86 0.29 5.81
N ILE A 175 -17.59 -0.08 5.87
CA ILE A 175 -16.49 0.88 5.83
C ILE A 175 -16.41 1.60 4.47
N LEU A 176 -16.65 0.86 3.39
CA LEU A 176 -16.62 1.42 2.02
C LEU A 176 -17.85 2.27 1.69
N GLN A 177 -18.92 2.24 2.49
CA GLN A 177 -20.04 3.17 2.35
C GLN A 177 -19.65 4.60 2.77
N THR A 178 -18.71 4.73 3.71
CA THR A 178 -18.21 6.02 4.20
C THR A 178 -16.68 6.07 4.18
N PRO A 179 -16.05 6.01 2.98
CA PRO A 179 -14.61 5.81 2.85
C PRO A 179 -13.78 7.01 3.31
N TYR A 180 -14.40 8.18 3.49
CA TYR A 180 -13.76 9.42 3.93
C TYR A 180 -13.86 9.66 5.44
N SER A 181 -14.67 8.88 6.16
CA SER A 181 -14.93 9.09 7.59
C SER A 181 -13.67 8.92 8.44
N GLU A 182 -13.47 9.86 9.38
CA GLU A 182 -12.39 9.76 10.39
C GLU A 182 -12.83 8.97 11.62
N ASP A 183 -14.14 8.91 11.88
CA ASP A 183 -14.73 8.35 13.10
C ASP A 183 -14.83 6.82 13.07
N LEU A 184 -14.61 6.21 11.91
CA LEU A 184 -14.62 4.76 11.76
C LEU A 184 -13.24 4.17 12.06
N ASP A 185 -13.23 3.17 12.94
CA ASP A 185 -12.08 2.32 13.16
C ASP A 185 -12.35 0.89 12.64
N PHE A 186 -11.52 0.46 11.70
CA PHE A 186 -11.60 -0.83 11.02
C PHE A 186 -11.57 -2.01 12.01
N GLY A 187 -10.81 -1.88 13.11
CA GLY A 187 -10.71 -2.93 14.15
C GLY A 187 -11.95 -3.03 15.05
N SER A 188 -12.62 -1.91 15.30
CA SER A 188 -13.73 -1.81 16.27
C SER A 188 -15.06 -2.40 15.75
N LEU A 189 -15.27 -2.42 14.43
CA LEU A 189 -16.51 -2.90 13.81
C LEU A 189 -16.71 -4.43 13.93
N SER A 190 -15.70 -5.17 14.39
CA SER A 190 -15.83 -6.61 14.66
C SER A 190 -16.68 -6.94 15.89
N GLN A 191 -16.78 -6.02 16.87
CA GLN A 191 -17.53 -6.27 18.10
C GLN A 191 -19.03 -5.97 17.94
N ALA A 192 -19.38 -4.92 17.18
CA ALA A 192 -20.78 -4.50 17.02
C ALA A 192 -21.61 -5.46 16.14
N THR A 193 -20.99 -6.16 15.20
CA THR A 193 -21.69 -7.07 14.27
C THR A 193 -21.81 -8.51 14.77
N ALA A 194 -21.07 -8.87 15.83
CA ALA A 194 -21.17 -10.17 16.49
C ALA A 194 -22.46 -10.30 17.34
N GLU A 195 -23.02 -9.19 17.82
CA GLU A 195 -24.22 -9.18 18.67
C GLU A 195 -25.54 -9.39 17.91
N THR A 196 -25.52 -9.42 16.57
CA THR A 196 -26.73 -9.56 15.73
C THR A 196 -26.88 -10.92 15.03
N SER A 197 -26.00 -11.89 15.29
CA SER A 197 -26.11 -13.25 14.74
C SER A 197 -26.76 -14.22 15.74
N PRO A 198 -27.73 -15.07 15.35
CA PRO A 198 -28.30 -16.07 16.24
C PRO A 198 -27.25 -17.15 16.61
N PRO A 199 -27.39 -17.83 17.76
CA PRO A 199 -26.39 -18.77 18.24
C PRO A 199 -26.45 -20.04 17.38
N ALA A 200 -25.43 -20.26 16.55
CA ALA A 200 -25.22 -21.52 15.86
C ALA A 200 -24.31 -22.42 16.70
N ALA A 201 -24.70 -23.69 16.77
CA ALA A 201 -24.29 -24.69 17.75
C ALA A 201 -22.79 -24.97 17.80
N THR A 202 -22.34 -25.26 19.02
CA THR A 202 -21.07 -25.89 19.37
C THR A 202 -20.90 -27.23 18.66
N GLU A 203 -19.77 -27.43 17.98
CA GLU A 203 -19.16 -28.75 17.87
C GLU A 203 -17.63 -28.62 17.69
N ASP A 204 -16.92 -29.32 18.57
CA ASP A 204 -15.47 -29.46 18.58
C ASP A 204 -14.95 -30.03 17.26
N THR A 205 -13.84 -29.48 16.75
CA THR A 205 -12.76 -30.32 16.21
C THR A 205 -11.46 -29.53 16.15
N SER A 206 -10.47 -30.08 16.85
CA SER A 206 -9.06 -29.69 16.79
C SER A 206 -8.55 -29.78 15.35
N ASN A 207 -8.25 -28.64 14.74
CA ASN A 207 -7.24 -28.55 13.68
C ASN A 207 -6.61 -27.17 13.70
N SER A 208 -5.34 -27.13 14.10
CA SER A 208 -4.49 -25.95 14.10
C SER A 208 -4.15 -25.56 12.66
N VAL A 209 -5.06 -24.84 12.02
CA VAL A 209 -4.77 -23.98 10.88
C VAL A 209 -4.97 -22.57 11.41
N GLU A 210 -3.89 -21.81 11.52
CA GLU A 210 -3.90 -20.42 11.98
C GLU A 210 -5.04 -19.67 11.27
N SER A 211 -6.08 -19.34 12.03
CA SER A 211 -7.19 -18.55 11.52
C SER A 211 -6.64 -17.22 11.06
N ARG A 212 -6.76 -16.93 9.75
CA ARG A 212 -6.46 -15.65 9.10
C ARG A 212 -7.45 -14.54 9.53
N THR A 213 -7.94 -14.61 10.76
CA THR A 213 -8.88 -13.64 11.32
C THR A 213 -8.16 -12.31 11.46
N PHE A 214 -8.66 -11.30 10.73
CA PHE A 214 -8.16 -9.92 10.69
C PHE A 214 -8.52 -9.15 11.98
N VAL A 215 -8.52 -9.82 13.13
CA VAL A 215 -8.84 -9.17 14.41
C VAL A 215 -7.57 -8.46 14.89
N GLY A 216 -7.52 -7.14 14.71
CA GLY A 216 -6.49 -6.27 15.29
C GLY A 216 -5.41 -5.72 14.34
N GLN A 217 -5.55 -5.86 13.02
CA GLN A 217 -4.64 -5.17 12.09
C GLN A 217 -5.10 -3.73 11.80
N CYS A 218 -4.22 -2.76 12.05
CA CYS A 218 -4.45 -1.37 11.70
C CYS A 218 -4.52 -1.21 10.17
N TYR A 219 -5.61 -0.64 9.66
CA TYR A 219 -5.79 -0.36 8.24
C TYR A 219 -4.66 0.50 7.64
N ASP A 220 -4.11 1.40 8.46
CA ASP A 220 -3.05 2.35 8.08
C ASP A 220 -1.64 1.71 8.07
N GLY A 221 -1.54 0.40 8.34
CA GLY A 221 -0.31 -0.38 8.34
C GLY A 221 0.12 -0.88 6.96
N LYS A 222 1.33 -1.46 6.91
CA LYS A 222 1.83 -2.14 5.71
C LYS A 222 0.94 -3.33 5.36
N PRO A 223 0.74 -3.61 4.05
CA PRO A 223 0.04 -4.81 3.65
C PRO A 223 0.81 -6.05 4.13
N PRO A 224 0.10 -7.15 4.44
CA PRO A 224 0.76 -8.34 4.96
C PRO A 224 1.67 -8.98 3.91
N SER A 225 2.74 -9.65 4.34
CA SER A 225 3.81 -10.16 3.46
C SER A 225 3.34 -11.15 2.38
N TRP A 226 2.22 -11.84 2.60
CA TRP A 226 1.60 -12.74 1.63
C TRP A 226 0.78 -12.03 0.56
N SER A 227 0.40 -10.76 0.78
CA SER A 227 -0.40 -9.98 -0.18
C SER A 227 0.32 -9.73 -1.50
N THR A 228 1.66 -9.81 -1.52
CA THR A 228 2.48 -9.65 -2.73
C THR A 228 2.12 -10.66 -3.81
N ASP A 229 1.54 -11.78 -3.41
CA ASP A 229 1.27 -12.94 -4.25
C ASP A 229 -0.16 -12.90 -4.84
N LEU A 230 -1.01 -11.96 -4.39
CA LEU A 230 -2.40 -11.77 -4.83
C LEU A 230 -2.55 -10.89 -6.10
N ARG A 231 -1.49 -10.67 -6.86
CA ARG A 231 -1.55 -9.76 -8.02
C ARG A 231 -2.40 -10.39 -9.11
N VAL A 232 -3.56 -9.78 -9.38
CA VAL A 232 -4.38 -10.08 -10.56
C VAL A 232 -3.60 -9.56 -11.77
N THR A 233 -3.12 -10.47 -12.61
CA THR A 233 -2.45 -10.19 -13.90
C THR A 233 -3.44 -9.76 -14.97
#